data_AF-A0A959JZD7-F1
#
_entry.id   AF-A0A959JZD7-F1
#
_cell.length_a   1.000
_cell.length_b   1.000
_cell.length_c   1.000
_cell.angle_alpha   90.00
_cell.angle_beta   90.00
_cell.angle_gamma   90.00
#
_symmetry.space_group_name_H-M   'P 1'
#
loop_
_entity.id
_entity.type
_entity.pdbx_description
1 polymer ?
#
loop_
_entity_poly.entity_id
_entity_poly.type
_entity_poly.pdbx_seq_one_letter_code
_entity_poly.pdbx_strand_id
1 'polypeptide(L)' 'MHWNADGSYYFRTNPVFETPSEKYAWLNYIIAVGIGELIEGGVMYKVYRIK' A
#
# COMPACT_ATOMS: atom_id res chain seq x y z
N MET A 1 -5.26 -4.00 -9.26
CA MET A 1 -4.18 -4.14 -10.26
C MET A 1 -4.80 -4.04 -11.64
N HIS A 2 -4.19 -3.27 -12.53
CA HIS A 2 -4.64 -3.08 -13.91
C HIS A 2 -3.46 -3.36 -14.85
N TRP A 3 -3.66 -4.19 -15.86
CA TRP A 3 -2.65 -4.49 -16.87
C TRP A 3 -2.74 -3.50 -18.02
N ASN A 4 -1.62 -2.92 -18.38
CA ASN A 4 -1.50 -2.01 -19.51
C ASN A 4 -1.22 -2.81 -20.80
N ALA A 5 -1.48 -2.20 -21.95
CA ALA A 5 -1.28 -2.84 -23.26
C ALA A 5 0.20 -3.16 -23.56
N ASP A 6 1.14 -2.44 -22.94
CA ASP A 6 2.59 -2.66 -23.07
C ASP A 6 3.11 -3.81 -22.17
N GLY A 7 2.22 -4.51 -21.46
CA GLY A 7 2.57 -5.60 -20.55
C GLY A 7 3.00 -5.14 -19.15
N SER A 8 3.15 -3.84 -18.92
CA SER A 8 3.33 -3.31 -17.57
C SER A 8 2.02 -3.35 -16.78
N TYR A 9 2.08 -3.18 -15.45
CA TYR A 9 0.87 -3.10 -14.63
C TYR A 9 0.87 -1.87 -13.72
N TYR A 10 -0.31 -1.32 -13.53
CA TYR A 10 -0.60 -0.33 -12.51
C TYR A 10 -1.18 -1.03 -11.28
N PHE A 11 -0.41 -1.04 -10.19
CA PHE A 11 -0.85 -1.59 -8.91
C PHE A 11 -0.59 -0.60 -7.79
N ARG A 12 -1.65 0.09 -7.37
CA ARG A 12 -1.64 1.04 -6.25
C ARG A 12 -2.81 0.75 -5.32
N THR A 13 -2.62 1.03 -4.03
CA THR A 13 -3.65 0.91 -2.98
C THR A 13 -3.63 2.14 -2.07
N ASN A 14 -4.72 2.36 -1.32
CA ASN A 14 -4.77 3.32 -0.23
C ASN A 14 -5.04 2.55 1.09
N PRO A 15 -3.98 2.07 1.77
CA PRO A 15 -4.14 1.33 3.01
C PRO A 15 -4.76 2.21 4.09
N VAL A 16 -5.69 1.62 4.84
CA VAL A 16 -6.29 2.21 6.05
C VAL A 16 -5.82 1.38 7.24
N PHE A 17 -5.50 2.06 8.34
CA PHE A 17 -5.02 1.43 9.56
C PHE A 17 -5.97 1.76 10.71
N GLU A 18 -6.18 0.77 11.57
CA GLU A 18 -6.88 0.93 12.84
C GLU A 18 -6.15 0.11 13.90
N THR A 19 -5.73 0.75 14.98
CA THR A 19 -5.03 0.07 16.07
C THR A 19 -5.25 0.77 17.41
N PRO A 20 -5.40 0.01 18.51
CA PRO A 20 -5.42 0.56 19.86
C PRO A 20 -4.01 0.77 20.45
N SER A 21 -2.93 0.39 19.75
CA SER A 21 -1.57 0.49 20.28
C SER A 21 -1.11 1.95 20.31
N GLU A 22 -0.77 2.46 21.50
CA GLU A 22 -0.26 3.83 21.67
C GLU A 22 0.98 4.11 20.81
N LYS A 23 1.91 3.14 20.71
CA LYS A 23 3.12 3.24 19.88
C LYS A 23 2.80 3.53 18.40
N TYR A 24 1.69 3.01 17.89
CA TYR A 24 1.31 3.09 16.48
C TYR A 24 0.05 3.93 16.25
N ALA A 25 -0.44 4.65 17.26
CA ALA A 25 -1.66 5.45 17.19
C ALA A 25 -1.64 6.48 16.05
N TRP A 26 -0.45 6.94 15.64
CA TRP A 26 -0.29 7.84 14.50
C TRP A 26 -0.79 7.24 13.17
N LEU A 27 -0.83 5.91 13.02
CA LEU A 27 -1.34 5.26 11.81
C LEU A 27 -2.84 5.47 11.61
N ASN A 28 -3.60 5.68 12.69
CA ASN A 28 -5.05 5.91 12.64
C ASN A 28 -5.41 7.26 11.99
N TYR A 29 -4.44 8.17 11.87
CA TYR A 29 -4.68 9.58 11.51
C TYR A 29 -3.86 10.03 10.29
N ILE A 30 -3.46 9.10 9.42
CA ILE A 30 -2.72 9.42 8.20
C ILE A 30 -3.45 8.98 6.94
N ILE A 31 -3.07 9.58 5.82
CA ILE A 31 -3.30 9.01 4.48
C ILE A 31 -2.02 8.29 4.07
N ALA A 32 -2.18 7.06 3.54
CA ALA A 32 -1.07 6.26 3.03
C ALA A 32 -1.35 5.77 1.61
N VAL A 33 -0.29 5.62 0.81
CA VAL A 33 -0.36 5.03 -0.53
C VAL A 33 0.56 3.83 -0.60
N GLY A 34 0.05 2.72 -1.13
CA GLY A 34 0.81 1.49 -1.40
C GLY A 34 1.14 1.34 -2.87
N ILE A 35 2.35 0.86 -3.16
CA ILE A 35 2.78 0.38 -4.48
C ILE A 35 2.93 -1.13 -4.39
N GLY A 36 2.11 -1.87 -5.15
CA GLY A 36 2.15 -3.32 -5.20
C GLY A 36 3.12 -3.83 -6.27
N GLU A 37 3.80 -4.91 -5.96
CA GLU A 37 4.69 -5.65 -6.86
C GLU A 37 4.37 -7.15 -6.76
N LEU A 38 4.14 -7.80 -7.90
CA LEU A 38 3.99 -9.26 -7.94
C LEU A 38 5.36 -9.92 -7.71
N ILE A 39 5.41 -10.84 -6.76
CA ILE A 39 6.59 -11.65 -6.46
C ILE A 39 6.23 -13.13 -6.54
N GLU A 40 7.22 -14.01 -6.54
CA GLU A 40 6.96 -15.45 -6.50
C GLU A 40 6.13 -15.80 -5.25
N GLY A 41 4.95 -16.40 -5.47
CA GLY A 41 4.06 -16.84 -4.40
C GLY A 41 3.28 -15.73 -3.68
N GLY A 42 3.33 -14.47 -4.10
CA GLY A 42 2.60 -13.41 -3.40
C GLY A 42 2.70 -12.00 -3.97
N VAL A 43 2.46 -11.02 -3.10
CA VAL A 43 2.49 -9.59 -3.42
C VAL A 43 3.31 -8.86 -2.36
N MET A 44 4.29 -8.07 -2.80
CA MET A 44 5.01 -7.12 -1.96
C MET A 44 4.36 -5.74 -2.07
N TYR A 45 4.26 -5.01 -0.95
CA TYR A 45 3.83 -3.62 -0.96
C TYR A 45 4.90 -2.71 -0.37
N LYS A 46 5.23 -1.63 -1.09
CA LYS A 46 5.92 -0.47 -0.51
C LYS A 46 4.86 0.57 -0.11
N VAL A 47 4.76 0.90 1.17
CA VAL A 47 3.73 1.81 1.71
C VAL A 47 4.38 3.12 2.18
N TYR A 48 3.81 4.24 1.75
CA TYR A 48 4.27 5.58 2.07
C TYR A 48 3.18 6.36 2.78
N ARG A 49 3.53 7.06 3.85
CA ARG A 49 2.68 8.10 4.46
C ARG A 49 2.77 9.37 3.62
N ILE A 50 1.63 10.02 3.38
CA ILE A 50 1.56 11.35 2.79
C ILE A 50 1.80 12.43 3.86
N LYS A 51 2.62 13.43 3.54
CA LYS A 51 2.92 14.58 4.41
C LYS A 51 2.02 15.75 4.10
#